data_AF-A0A9D8FE12-F1
#
_entry.id   AF-A0A9D8FE12-F1
#
_cell.length_a   1.000
_cell.length_b   1.000
_cell.length_c   1.000
_cell.angle_alpha   90.00
_cell.angle_beta   90.00
_cell.angle_gamma   90.00
#
_symmetry.space_group_name_H-M   'P 1'
#
loop_
_entity.id
_entity.type
_entity.pdbx_description
1 polymer ?
#
loop_
_entity_poly.entity_id
_entity_poly.type
_entity_poly.pdbx_seq_one_letter_code
_entity_poly.pdbx_strand_id
1 'polypeptide(L)'
;MNLARLVTLGSLGLAALLIFLLAWKPAPATGKRHSSTPLPSLLVYCAAALKPAVEKAAHEFEAETGRRVQIQFGGSGTLLSNLRIAKQGDLFIAADDFYLQAARSNQLVAETIPLARMSPVLAVAKGNPKQIRNLEDLERGDVRLALPNPETAAIGRLARERLMAQGRWQSLSSRAVALKPTVNDLANDLKLGSADAAIVWDATVRQYPELEAVPGEFLGSVESEISASVLAFSLQPAEALQLARFLGSPQRGVPHFERFGFRGVEGDAWAVRPEIVVYSGGVNRLAIEETLRRFEQREGVSISRVYNGCGLLTAQIRAGQKPDAYVACDVSFLQPVAGQFHAGLELAETRMVIAVKPGNPMGLKTLSDLARPGLKLGLAHEEQSALGALSLRVLREQHLADAVASNVVVRTPTADLLINQLRAGALDAALVYEANAKPAAAHMDFFVVDWPSAFAIQPVAVGRHTAYPRLMARLVQALASPESQDRFVAQGFKWRRTPKP
;
A
#
# COMPACT_ATOMS: atom_id res chain seq x y z
N MET A 1 -88.41 6.41 23.86
CA MET A 1 -87.75 6.30 22.53
C MET A 1 -87.18 4.89 22.43
N ASN A 2 -87.66 4.11 21.46
CA ASN A 2 -87.65 2.63 21.45
C ASN A 2 -86.27 1.95 21.35
N LEU A 3 -86.10 0.89 22.14
CA LEU A 3 -84.95 -0.03 22.22
C LEU A 3 -84.49 -0.60 20.86
N ALA A 4 -85.41 -0.67 19.88
CA ALA A 4 -85.15 -1.17 18.53
C ALA A 4 -84.23 -0.27 17.67
N ARG A 5 -84.09 1.03 18.01
CA ARG A 5 -83.16 1.93 17.28
C ARG A 5 -81.72 1.87 17.81
N LEU A 6 -81.50 1.39 19.03
CA LEU A 6 -80.14 1.23 19.58
C LEU A 6 -79.42 0.00 19.03
N VAL A 7 -80.14 -1.08 18.72
CA VAL A 7 -79.55 -2.32 18.20
C VAL A 7 -79.11 -2.17 16.73
N THR A 8 -79.83 -1.39 15.92
CA THR A 8 -79.47 -1.16 14.50
C THR A 8 -78.33 -0.16 14.31
N LEU A 9 -78.16 0.82 15.21
CA LEU A 9 -76.98 1.71 15.20
C LEU A 9 -75.73 0.99 15.72
N GLY A 10 -75.86 0.06 16.66
CA GLY A 10 -74.75 -0.76 17.16
C GLY A 10 -74.18 -1.72 16.11
N SER A 11 -75.03 -2.35 15.29
CA SER A 11 -74.60 -3.31 14.28
C SER A 11 -73.96 -2.66 13.04
N LEU A 12 -74.41 -1.47 12.64
CA LEU A 12 -73.76 -0.68 11.57
C LEU A 12 -72.39 -0.13 12.01
N GLY A 13 -72.25 0.28 13.28
CA GLY A 13 -70.97 0.70 13.84
C GLY A 13 -69.94 -0.43 13.92
N LEU A 14 -70.38 -1.64 14.29
CA LEU A 14 -69.49 -2.80 14.39
C LEU A 14 -69.03 -3.30 13.02
N ALA A 15 -69.90 -3.28 12.00
CA ALA A 15 -69.54 -3.65 10.63
C ALA A 15 -68.57 -2.64 10.00
N ALA A 16 -68.75 -1.33 10.24
CA ALA A 16 -67.81 -0.31 9.78
C ALA A 16 -66.43 -0.42 10.45
N LEU A 17 -66.39 -0.76 11.75
CA LEU A 17 -65.14 -0.97 12.49
C LEU A 17 -64.40 -2.24 12.02
N LEU A 18 -65.12 -3.32 11.70
CA LEU A 18 -64.54 -4.55 11.14
C LEU A 18 -63.99 -4.35 9.72
N ILE A 19 -64.68 -3.57 8.87
CA ILE A 19 -64.18 -3.21 7.54
C ILE A 19 -62.93 -2.31 7.66
N PHE A 20 -62.90 -1.39 8.63
CA PHE A 20 -61.72 -0.55 8.89
C PHE A 20 -60.53 -1.37 9.42
N LEU A 21 -60.77 -2.35 10.30
CA LEU A 21 -59.74 -3.26 10.82
C LEU A 21 -59.21 -4.25 9.76
N LEU A 22 -60.05 -4.67 8.81
CA LEU A 22 -59.64 -5.53 7.69
C LEU A 22 -58.94 -4.75 6.56
N ALA A 23 -59.23 -3.45 6.40
CA ALA A 23 -58.56 -2.57 5.45
C ALA A 23 -57.26 -1.95 6.00
N TRP A 24 -57.06 -1.96 7.33
CA TRP A 24 -55.82 -1.51 7.94
C TRP A 24 -54.75 -2.59 7.82
N LYS A 25 -54.10 -2.65 6.65
CA LYS A 25 -52.76 -3.25 6.58
C LYS A 25 -51.84 -2.37 7.42
N PRO A 26 -51.22 -2.88 8.50
CA PRO A 26 -50.19 -2.12 9.18
C PRO A 26 -49.12 -1.80 8.15
N ALA A 27 -48.83 -0.51 7.94
CA ALA A 27 -47.64 -0.11 7.22
C ALA A 27 -46.47 -0.82 7.91
N PRO A 28 -45.58 -1.51 7.17
CA PRO A 28 -44.44 -2.14 7.79
C PRO A 28 -43.70 -1.05 8.57
N ALA A 29 -43.51 -1.30 9.87
CA ALA A 29 -42.77 -0.41 10.73
C ALA A 29 -41.43 -0.12 10.03
N THR A 30 -41.23 1.13 9.61
CA THR A 30 -39.98 1.63 9.04
C THR A 30 -38.95 1.79 10.15
N GLY A 31 -38.68 0.69 10.86
CA GLY A 31 -37.34 0.48 11.35
C GLY A 31 -36.44 0.48 10.13
N LYS A 32 -35.53 1.44 10.04
CA LYS A 32 -34.36 1.36 9.17
C LYS A 32 -33.53 0.14 9.59
N ARG A 33 -34.01 -1.07 9.31
CA ARG A 33 -33.12 -2.20 9.09
C ARG A 33 -32.32 -1.79 7.87
N HIS A 34 -31.05 -1.46 8.08
CA HIS A 34 -30.09 -1.52 7.01
C HIS A 34 -30.20 -2.94 6.46
N SER A 35 -30.95 -3.12 5.38
CA SER A 35 -30.81 -4.29 4.54
C SER A 35 -29.45 -4.14 3.87
N SER A 36 -28.39 -4.49 4.59
CA SER A 36 -27.12 -4.78 3.96
C SER A 36 -27.39 -6.01 3.09
N THR A 37 -27.61 -5.81 1.80
CA THR A 37 -27.39 -6.88 0.83
C THR A 37 -26.07 -7.54 1.22
N PRO A 38 -26.03 -8.85 1.52
CA PRO A 38 -24.79 -9.51 1.88
C PRO A 38 -23.76 -9.20 0.81
N LEU A 39 -22.63 -8.59 1.20
CA LEU A 39 -21.57 -8.29 0.25
C LEU A 39 -21.21 -9.59 -0.51
N PRO A 40 -21.07 -9.58 -1.85
CA PRO A 40 -20.74 -10.77 -2.63
C PRO A 40 -19.49 -11.45 -2.09
N SER A 41 -19.39 -12.77 -1.99
CA SER A 41 -18.17 -13.42 -1.49
C SER A 41 -16.92 -13.01 -2.28
N LEU A 42 -15.77 -12.92 -1.62
CA LEU A 42 -14.49 -12.73 -2.29
C LEU A 42 -14.14 -13.98 -3.11
N LEU A 43 -13.88 -13.82 -4.41
CA LEU A 43 -13.47 -14.92 -5.27
C LEU A 43 -11.94 -14.98 -5.38
N VAL A 44 -11.37 -16.08 -4.88
CA VAL A 44 -9.92 -16.29 -4.78
C VAL A 44 -9.50 -17.45 -5.68
N TYR A 45 -8.55 -17.20 -6.58
CA TYR A 45 -7.89 -18.23 -7.38
C TYR A 45 -6.60 -18.63 -6.67
N CYS A 46 -6.51 -19.86 -6.17
CA CYS A 46 -5.38 -20.28 -5.33
C CYS A 46 -4.71 -21.54 -5.86
N ALA A 47 -3.38 -21.53 -5.92
CA ALA A 47 -2.60 -22.71 -6.27
C ALA A 47 -2.95 -23.88 -5.34
N ALA A 48 -3.23 -25.06 -5.91
CA ALA A 48 -3.69 -26.24 -5.16
C ALA A 48 -2.72 -26.66 -4.03
N ALA A 49 -1.41 -26.47 -4.21
CA ALA A 49 -0.39 -26.77 -3.20
C ALA A 49 -0.53 -25.92 -1.93
N LEU A 50 -1.20 -24.76 -2.00
CA LEU A 50 -1.40 -23.84 -0.87
C LEU A 50 -2.73 -24.09 -0.14
N LYS A 51 -3.56 -25.02 -0.62
CA LYS A 51 -4.91 -25.28 -0.08
C LYS A 51 -4.93 -25.44 1.44
N PRO A 52 -4.11 -26.29 2.07
CA PRO A 52 -4.19 -26.51 3.51
C PRO A 52 -3.90 -25.25 4.34
N ALA A 53 -3.02 -24.37 3.87
CA ALA A 53 -2.66 -23.12 4.54
C ALA A 53 -3.74 -22.05 4.33
N VAL A 54 -4.15 -21.83 3.08
CA VAL A 54 -5.07 -20.76 2.71
C VAL A 54 -6.49 -21.05 3.18
N GLU A 55 -6.96 -22.29 3.13
CA GLU A 55 -8.31 -22.67 3.59
C GLU A 55 -8.50 -22.41 5.09
N LYS A 56 -7.50 -22.75 5.91
CA LYS A 56 -7.51 -22.46 7.35
C LYS A 56 -7.48 -20.97 7.65
N ALA A 57 -6.55 -20.25 7.01
CA ALA A 57 -6.44 -18.80 7.19
C ALA A 57 -7.70 -18.07 6.72
N ALA A 58 -8.31 -18.52 5.61
CA ALA A 58 -9.57 -17.95 5.12
C ALA A 58 -10.71 -18.17 6.11
N HIS A 59 -10.86 -19.35 6.72
CA HIS A 59 -11.90 -19.56 7.73
C HIS A 59 -11.73 -18.67 8.97
N GLU A 60 -10.50 -18.46 9.45
CA GLU A 60 -10.24 -17.52 10.54
C GLU A 60 -10.58 -16.08 10.15
N PHE A 61 -10.22 -15.68 8.93
CA PHE A 61 -10.59 -14.38 8.38
C PHE A 61 -12.11 -14.20 8.25
N GLU A 62 -12.84 -15.21 7.76
CA GLU A 62 -14.30 -15.20 7.66
C GLU A 62 -14.95 -15.04 9.04
N ALA A 63 -14.43 -15.74 10.06
CA ALA A 63 -14.93 -15.68 11.42
C ALA A 63 -14.69 -14.30 12.06
N GLU A 64 -13.53 -13.70 11.81
CA GLU A 64 -13.16 -12.39 12.41
C GLU A 64 -13.85 -11.21 11.72
N THR A 65 -14.03 -11.27 10.40
CA THR A 65 -14.52 -10.13 9.59
C THR A 65 -15.98 -10.27 9.14
N GLY A 66 -16.55 -11.48 9.21
CA GLY A 66 -17.84 -11.82 8.61
C GLY A 66 -17.82 -11.89 7.08
N ARG A 67 -16.64 -11.71 6.45
CA ARG A 67 -16.51 -11.62 5.00
C ARG A 67 -16.29 -12.99 4.38
N ARG A 68 -17.25 -13.47 3.60
CA ARG A 68 -17.19 -14.78 2.94
C ARG A 68 -16.10 -14.84 1.86
N VAL A 69 -15.38 -15.96 1.80
CA VAL A 69 -14.31 -16.24 0.85
C VAL A 69 -14.64 -17.53 0.08
N GLN A 70 -14.73 -17.44 -1.24
CA GLN A 70 -14.88 -18.57 -2.14
C GLN A 70 -13.55 -18.82 -2.85
N ILE A 71 -12.97 -20.00 -2.65
CA ILE A 71 -11.65 -20.33 -3.18
C ILE A 71 -11.76 -21.38 -4.29
N GLN A 72 -11.24 -21.04 -5.47
CA GLN A 72 -11.02 -21.96 -6.58
C GLN A 72 -9.58 -22.46 -6.55
N PHE A 73 -9.41 -23.73 -6.19
CA PHE A 73 -8.10 -24.38 -6.21
C PHE A 73 -7.81 -25.01 -7.57
N GLY A 74 -6.56 -24.87 -8.03
CA GLY A 74 -6.12 -25.47 -9.29
C GLY A 74 -4.63 -25.28 -9.55
N GLY A 75 -4.16 -25.78 -10.70
CA GLY A 75 -2.81 -25.50 -11.18
C GLY A 75 -2.68 -24.02 -11.56
N SER A 76 -1.62 -23.34 -11.12
CA SER A 76 -1.44 -21.89 -11.30
C SER A 76 -1.51 -21.45 -12.77
N GLY A 77 -1.03 -22.26 -13.72
CA GLY A 77 -1.17 -21.99 -15.16
C GLY A 77 -2.62 -22.03 -15.65
N THR A 78 -3.39 -23.04 -15.24
CA THR A 78 -4.83 -23.15 -15.56
C THR A 78 -5.62 -21.99 -14.95
N LEU A 79 -5.36 -21.68 -13.69
CA LEU A 79 -5.99 -20.54 -13.01
C LEU A 79 -5.67 -19.22 -13.70
N LEU A 80 -4.41 -19.01 -14.10
CA LEU A 80 -4.01 -17.82 -14.85
C LEU A 80 -4.71 -17.72 -16.21
N SER A 81 -4.82 -18.83 -16.96
CA SER A 81 -5.57 -18.86 -18.22
C SER A 81 -7.05 -18.50 -18.00
N ASN A 82 -7.67 -19.06 -16.96
CA ASN A 82 -9.06 -18.74 -16.60
C ASN A 82 -9.21 -17.26 -16.23
N LEU A 83 -8.30 -16.70 -15.45
CA LEU A 83 -8.28 -15.28 -15.09
C LEU A 83 -8.21 -14.36 -16.32
N ARG A 84 -7.38 -14.71 -17.31
CA ARG A 84 -7.26 -13.95 -18.57
C ARG A 84 -8.56 -13.91 -19.36
N ILE A 85 -9.30 -15.01 -19.36
CA ILE A 85 -10.56 -15.16 -20.11
C ILE A 85 -11.72 -14.53 -19.35
N ALA A 86 -11.92 -14.95 -18.10
CA ALA A 86 -13.08 -14.56 -17.31
C ALA A 86 -13.03 -13.10 -16.84
N LYS A 87 -11.82 -12.56 -16.57
CA LYS A 87 -11.61 -11.23 -15.97
C LYS A 87 -12.55 -10.96 -14.78
N GLN A 88 -12.71 -11.98 -13.96
CA GLN A 88 -13.53 -11.97 -12.76
C GLN A 88 -12.72 -12.56 -11.61
N GLY A 89 -12.85 -11.99 -10.42
CA GLY A 89 -12.11 -12.40 -9.23
C GLY A 89 -11.57 -11.24 -8.42
N ASP A 90 -11.14 -11.54 -7.21
CA ASP A 90 -10.59 -10.56 -6.27
C ASP A 90 -9.11 -10.80 -5.97
N LEU A 91 -8.71 -12.06 -5.80
CA LEU A 91 -7.33 -12.45 -5.50
C LEU A 91 -6.83 -13.59 -6.39
N PHE A 92 -5.56 -13.52 -6.74
CA PHE A 92 -4.78 -14.62 -7.30
C PHE A 92 -3.62 -14.93 -6.37
N ILE A 93 -3.57 -16.16 -5.84
CA ILE A 93 -2.52 -16.64 -4.96
C ILE A 93 -1.71 -17.70 -5.70
N ALA A 94 -0.55 -17.29 -6.20
CA ALA A 94 0.38 -18.16 -6.90
C ALA A 94 1.39 -18.76 -5.92
N ALA A 95 1.81 -19.99 -6.20
CA ALA A 95 2.88 -20.66 -5.45
C ALA A 95 4.26 -20.41 -6.07
N ASP A 96 4.39 -19.55 -7.09
CA ASP A 96 5.67 -19.30 -7.74
C ASP A 96 5.71 -17.94 -8.46
N ASP A 97 6.93 -17.42 -8.61
CA ASP A 97 7.18 -16.13 -9.25
C ASP A 97 6.84 -16.11 -10.74
N PHE A 98 6.91 -17.25 -11.43
CA PHE A 98 6.69 -17.29 -12.86
C PHE A 98 5.25 -16.90 -13.22
N TYR A 99 4.25 -17.53 -12.60
CA TYR A 99 2.86 -17.18 -12.88
C TYR A 99 2.48 -15.81 -12.32
N LEU A 100 3.10 -15.38 -11.23
CA LEU A 100 2.96 -14.02 -10.71
C LEU A 100 3.47 -12.97 -11.73
N GLN A 101 4.67 -13.17 -12.27
CA GLN A 101 5.22 -12.27 -13.28
C GLN A 101 4.42 -12.33 -14.58
N ALA A 102 3.94 -13.50 -14.99
CA ALA A 102 3.04 -13.61 -16.12
C ALA A 102 1.74 -12.82 -15.88
N ALA A 103 1.15 -12.87 -14.69
CA ALA A 103 -0.03 -12.08 -14.34
C ALA A 103 0.25 -10.57 -14.38
N ARG A 104 1.41 -10.12 -13.88
CA ARG A 104 1.87 -8.72 -13.95
C ARG A 104 2.07 -8.24 -15.38
N SER A 105 2.80 -9.01 -16.20
CA SER A 105 3.05 -8.69 -17.61
C SER A 105 1.78 -8.61 -18.44
N ASN A 106 0.74 -9.37 -18.06
CA ASN A 106 -0.59 -9.31 -18.68
C ASN A 106 -1.52 -8.26 -18.01
N GLN A 107 -0.99 -7.43 -17.09
CA GLN A 107 -1.74 -6.38 -16.38
C GLN A 107 -2.99 -6.89 -15.63
N LEU A 108 -2.94 -8.13 -15.14
CA LEU A 108 -4.06 -8.76 -14.44
C LEU A 108 -4.10 -8.43 -12.94
N VAL A 109 -3.00 -7.91 -12.38
CA VAL A 109 -2.86 -7.67 -10.95
C VAL A 109 -2.56 -6.19 -10.69
N ALA A 110 -3.20 -5.64 -9.66
CA ALA A 110 -3.03 -4.24 -9.23
C ALA A 110 -2.18 -4.10 -7.96
N GLU A 111 -2.08 -5.16 -7.15
CA GLU A 111 -1.25 -5.16 -5.94
C GLU A 111 -0.72 -6.56 -5.66
N THR A 112 0.38 -6.68 -4.93
CA THR A 112 0.89 -7.98 -4.48
C THR A 112 1.43 -7.91 -3.05
N ILE A 113 0.98 -8.82 -2.20
CA ILE A 113 1.43 -8.97 -0.82
C ILE A 113 2.15 -10.32 -0.68
N PRO A 114 3.46 -10.31 -0.34
CA PRO A 114 4.21 -11.52 -0.02
C PRO A 114 3.60 -12.26 1.17
N LEU A 115 3.55 -13.58 1.10
CA LEU A 115 2.98 -14.44 2.15
C LEU A 115 4.02 -15.37 2.76
N ALA A 116 4.84 -15.98 1.92
CA ALA A 116 5.84 -16.96 2.35
C ALA A 116 6.89 -17.17 1.25
N ARG A 117 7.95 -17.91 1.57
CA ARG A 117 9.00 -18.31 0.64
C ARG A 117 9.29 -19.80 0.73
N MET A 118 9.88 -20.32 -0.33
CA MET A 118 10.46 -21.65 -0.39
C MET A 118 11.70 -21.65 -1.28
N SER A 119 12.58 -22.61 -1.10
CA SER A 119 13.79 -22.77 -1.92
C SER A 119 13.80 -24.12 -2.62
N PRO A 120 14.37 -24.20 -3.83
CA PRO A 120 14.61 -25.48 -4.45
C PRO A 120 15.72 -26.21 -3.69
N VAL A 121 15.53 -27.50 -3.47
CA VAL A 121 16.49 -28.38 -2.81
C VAL A 121 16.63 -29.68 -3.58
N LEU A 122 17.76 -30.34 -3.37
CA LEU A 122 17.94 -31.72 -3.76
C LEU A 122 17.42 -32.60 -2.62
N ALA A 123 16.37 -33.37 -2.87
CA ALA A 123 15.77 -34.28 -1.90
C ALA A 123 16.17 -35.72 -2.17
N VAL A 124 16.37 -36.45 -1.08
CA VAL A 124 16.69 -37.88 -1.04
C VAL A 124 15.87 -38.56 0.05
N ALA A 125 15.84 -39.89 0.05
CA ALA A 125 15.31 -40.65 1.18
C ALA A 125 16.15 -40.38 2.44
N LYS A 126 15.50 -40.39 3.61
CA LYS A 126 16.13 -40.15 4.90
C LYS A 126 17.34 -41.05 5.13
N GLY A 127 18.42 -40.47 5.65
CA GLY A 127 19.73 -41.11 5.81
C GLY A 127 20.57 -41.18 4.53
N ASN A 128 20.10 -40.57 3.43
CA ASN A 128 20.78 -40.45 2.14
C ASN A 128 21.50 -41.74 1.70
N PRO A 129 20.77 -42.83 1.38
CA PRO A 129 21.36 -44.16 1.13
C PRO A 129 22.37 -44.20 -0.01
N LYS A 130 22.24 -43.29 -1.00
CA LYS A 130 23.14 -43.16 -2.15
C LYS A 130 24.32 -42.20 -1.92
N GLN A 131 24.40 -41.60 -0.73
CA GLN A 131 25.44 -40.66 -0.31
C GLN A 131 25.61 -39.47 -1.28
N ILE A 132 24.49 -38.92 -1.74
CA ILE A 132 24.46 -37.80 -2.69
C ILE A 132 24.84 -36.53 -1.95
N ARG A 133 25.88 -35.83 -2.43
CA ARG A 133 26.43 -34.61 -1.80
C ARG A 133 26.51 -33.45 -2.78
N ASN A 134 26.53 -33.72 -4.08
CA ASN A 134 26.66 -32.72 -5.13
C ASN A 134 25.85 -33.10 -6.39
N LEU A 135 25.90 -32.24 -7.41
CA LEU A 135 25.18 -32.48 -8.66
C LEU A 135 25.85 -33.56 -9.51
N GLU A 136 27.16 -33.76 -9.37
CA GLU A 136 27.93 -34.81 -10.04
C GLU A 136 27.48 -36.21 -9.60
N ASP A 137 27.13 -36.38 -8.32
CA ASP A 137 26.61 -37.63 -7.79
C ASP A 137 25.31 -38.07 -8.48
N LEU A 138 24.54 -37.13 -9.04
CA LEU A 138 23.31 -37.42 -9.77
C LEU A 138 23.56 -38.06 -11.15
N GLU A 139 24.80 -38.00 -11.65
CA GLU A 139 25.18 -38.59 -12.94
C GLU A 139 25.64 -40.06 -12.79
N ARG A 140 25.81 -40.54 -11.56
CA ARG A 140 26.20 -41.92 -11.25
C ARG A 140 25.15 -42.91 -11.78
N GLY A 141 25.62 -44.00 -12.39
CA GLY A 141 24.75 -45.02 -12.97
C GLY A 141 23.89 -45.80 -11.97
N ASP A 142 24.21 -45.75 -10.68
CA ASP A 142 23.45 -46.40 -9.61
C ASP A 142 22.42 -45.47 -8.95
N VAL A 143 22.26 -44.23 -9.42
CA VAL A 143 21.32 -43.23 -8.89
C VAL A 143 20.14 -43.07 -9.85
N ARG A 144 18.93 -43.32 -9.35
CA ARG A 144 17.67 -43.08 -10.08
C ARG A 144 17.20 -41.65 -9.84
N LEU A 145 17.60 -40.75 -10.73
CA LEU A 145 17.20 -39.34 -10.67
C LEU A 145 15.78 -39.16 -11.22
N ALA A 146 14.88 -38.55 -10.47
CA ALA A 146 13.62 -38.01 -10.98
C ALA A 146 13.67 -36.48 -11.02
N LEU A 147 13.23 -35.87 -12.12
CA LEU A 147 13.23 -34.41 -12.26
C LEU A 147 11.81 -33.86 -12.39
N PRO A 148 11.56 -32.64 -11.90
CA PRO A 148 10.32 -31.94 -12.19
C PRO A 148 10.25 -31.58 -13.69
N ASN A 149 9.10 -31.84 -14.30
CA ASN A 149 8.86 -31.53 -15.71
C ASN A 149 8.83 -30.00 -15.92
N PRO A 150 9.71 -29.41 -16.74
CA PRO A 150 9.76 -27.96 -16.96
C PRO A 150 8.53 -27.37 -17.65
N GLU A 151 7.77 -28.17 -18.39
CA GLU A 151 6.60 -27.67 -19.12
C GLU A 151 5.38 -27.53 -18.19
N THR A 152 5.34 -28.28 -17.10
CA THR A 152 4.16 -28.37 -16.23
C THR A 152 4.41 -27.90 -14.79
N ALA A 153 5.63 -28.02 -14.27
CA ALA A 153 5.98 -27.63 -12.90
C ALA A 153 6.83 -26.35 -12.86
N ALA A 154 6.49 -25.41 -11.97
CA ALA A 154 7.24 -24.18 -11.79
C ALA A 154 8.69 -24.43 -11.35
N ILE A 155 8.92 -25.35 -10.41
CA ILE A 155 10.26 -25.78 -10.05
C ILE A 155 11.00 -26.46 -11.21
N GLY A 156 10.27 -27.11 -12.13
CA GLY A 156 10.86 -27.69 -13.34
C GLY A 156 11.47 -26.62 -14.24
N ARG A 157 10.76 -25.49 -14.43
CA ARG A 157 11.31 -24.35 -15.18
C ARG A 157 12.54 -23.78 -14.50
N LEU A 158 12.47 -23.54 -13.19
CA LEU A 158 13.59 -23.02 -12.41
C LEU A 158 14.80 -23.98 -12.46
N ALA A 159 14.58 -25.26 -12.23
CA ALA A 159 15.63 -26.29 -12.28
C ALA A 159 16.26 -26.35 -13.67
N ARG A 160 15.46 -26.34 -14.74
CA ARG A 160 15.99 -26.29 -16.12
C ARG A 160 16.83 -25.05 -16.37
N GLU A 161 16.32 -23.87 -16.03
CA GLU A 161 17.03 -22.61 -16.22
C GLU A 161 18.39 -22.62 -15.51
N ARG A 162 18.41 -23.00 -14.23
CA ARG A 162 19.63 -23.01 -13.41
C ARG A 162 20.61 -24.09 -13.85
N LEU A 163 20.13 -25.30 -14.14
CA LEU A 163 20.99 -26.40 -14.62
C LEU A 163 21.49 -26.15 -16.05
N MET A 164 20.75 -25.43 -16.89
CA MET A 164 21.24 -24.98 -18.21
C MET A 164 22.36 -23.96 -18.06
N ALA A 165 22.20 -22.98 -17.16
CA ALA A 165 23.26 -21.99 -16.88
C ALA A 165 24.55 -22.65 -16.35
N GLN A 166 24.44 -23.81 -15.70
CA GLN A 166 25.58 -24.62 -15.24
C GLN A 166 26.06 -25.67 -16.27
N GLY A 167 25.44 -25.77 -17.45
CA GLY A 167 25.80 -26.75 -18.48
C GLY A 167 25.43 -28.21 -18.15
N ARG A 168 24.55 -28.45 -17.16
CA ARG A 168 24.22 -29.79 -16.63
C ARG A 168 22.87 -30.33 -17.05
N TRP A 169 21.96 -29.46 -17.50
CA TRP A 169 20.57 -29.84 -17.79
C TRP A 169 20.48 -31.05 -18.74
N GLN A 170 21.16 -31.00 -19.89
CA GLN A 170 21.07 -32.05 -20.91
C GLN A 170 21.56 -33.42 -20.40
N SER A 171 22.67 -33.43 -19.64
CA SER A 171 23.23 -34.65 -19.03
C SER A 171 22.24 -35.25 -18.02
N LEU A 172 21.75 -34.44 -17.08
CA LEU A 172 20.84 -34.90 -16.03
C LEU A 172 19.45 -35.28 -16.56
N SER A 173 18.90 -34.50 -17.49
CA SER A 173 17.56 -34.76 -18.04
C SER A 173 17.50 -36.03 -18.88
N SER A 174 18.59 -36.38 -19.60
CA SER A 174 18.64 -37.61 -20.40
C SER A 174 18.77 -38.88 -19.56
N ARG A 175 19.30 -38.76 -18.34
CA ARG A 175 19.45 -39.86 -17.37
C ARG A 175 18.27 -39.99 -16.41
N ALA A 176 17.44 -38.96 -16.30
CA ALA A 176 16.32 -38.96 -15.38
C ALA A 176 15.35 -40.11 -15.71
N VAL A 177 15.02 -40.92 -14.70
CA VAL A 177 14.10 -42.06 -14.86
C VAL A 177 12.65 -41.61 -15.10
N ALA A 178 12.32 -40.38 -14.71
CA ALA A 178 11.04 -39.76 -14.96
C ALA A 178 11.11 -38.23 -14.92
N LEU A 179 10.26 -37.58 -15.72
CA LEU A 179 9.87 -36.19 -15.56
C LEU A 179 8.45 -36.12 -15.00
N LYS A 180 8.29 -35.60 -13.78
CA LYS A 180 6.99 -35.60 -13.09
C LYS A 180 6.29 -34.25 -13.15
N PRO A 181 4.95 -34.22 -13.24
CA PRO A 181 4.19 -32.98 -13.34
C PRO A 181 4.06 -32.22 -12.01
N THR A 182 4.21 -32.88 -10.86
CA THR A 182 4.10 -32.23 -9.54
C THR A 182 5.22 -32.62 -8.59
N VAL A 183 5.51 -31.76 -7.61
CA VAL A 183 6.46 -32.04 -6.53
C VAL A 183 5.99 -33.15 -5.59
N ASN A 184 4.68 -33.35 -5.47
CA ASN A 184 4.12 -34.46 -4.69
C ASN A 184 4.40 -35.80 -5.35
N ASP A 185 4.34 -35.88 -6.69
CA ASP A 185 4.69 -37.10 -7.41
C ASP A 185 6.18 -37.45 -7.22
N LEU A 186 7.07 -36.44 -7.24
CA LEU A 186 8.49 -36.64 -6.95
C LEU A 186 8.73 -37.10 -5.51
N ALA A 187 8.06 -36.47 -4.54
CA ALA A 187 8.18 -36.85 -3.13
C ALA A 187 7.69 -38.28 -2.89
N ASN A 188 6.61 -38.69 -3.55
CA ASN A 188 6.11 -40.06 -3.50
C ASN A 188 7.08 -41.06 -4.15
N ASP A 189 7.70 -40.71 -5.28
CA ASP A 189 8.70 -41.57 -5.92
C ASP A 189 9.93 -41.80 -5.01
N LEU A 190 10.38 -40.75 -4.32
CA LEU A 190 11.45 -40.86 -3.31
C LEU A 190 11.01 -41.72 -2.12
N LYS A 191 9.80 -41.47 -1.59
CA LYS A 191 9.24 -42.22 -0.45
C LYS A 191 9.07 -43.71 -0.75
N LEU A 192 8.60 -44.05 -1.95
CA LEU A 192 8.40 -45.43 -2.39
C LEU A 192 9.70 -46.08 -2.90
N GLY A 193 10.79 -45.32 -3.00
CA GLY A 193 12.07 -45.80 -3.49
C GLY A 193 12.05 -46.15 -4.98
N SER A 194 11.18 -45.54 -5.79
CA SER A 194 11.23 -45.60 -7.26
C SER A 194 12.23 -44.59 -7.84
N ALA A 195 12.56 -43.54 -7.09
CA ALA A 195 13.67 -42.62 -7.32
C ALA A 195 14.59 -42.54 -6.09
N ASP A 196 15.85 -42.23 -6.29
CA ASP A 196 16.85 -42.04 -5.24
C ASP A 196 17.11 -40.56 -4.94
N ALA A 197 16.89 -39.69 -5.93
CA ALA A 197 17.09 -38.25 -5.81
C ALA A 197 16.08 -37.47 -6.67
N ALA A 198 15.64 -36.31 -6.19
CA ALA A 198 14.82 -35.41 -6.97
C ALA A 198 15.03 -33.94 -6.60
N ILE A 199 14.77 -33.04 -7.55
CA ILE A 199 14.72 -31.60 -7.29
C ILE A 199 13.29 -31.22 -6.91
N VAL A 200 13.09 -30.78 -5.66
CA VAL A 200 11.80 -30.40 -5.07
C VAL A 200 11.93 -29.12 -4.27
N TRP A 201 10.83 -28.59 -3.71
CA TRP A 201 10.90 -27.47 -2.77
C TRP A 201 11.25 -27.96 -1.36
N ASP A 202 11.97 -27.14 -0.58
CA ASP A 202 12.24 -27.41 0.84
C ASP A 202 10.94 -27.59 1.65
N ALA A 203 9.89 -26.86 1.28
CA ALA A 203 8.55 -27.02 1.82
C ALA A 203 7.98 -28.41 1.57
N THR A 204 8.23 -28.99 0.39
CA THR A 204 7.83 -30.35 0.08
C THR A 204 8.58 -31.34 0.98
N VAL A 205 9.90 -31.22 1.13
CA VAL A 205 10.67 -32.12 2.01
C VAL A 205 10.14 -32.09 3.44
N ARG A 206 9.83 -30.90 3.98
CA ARG A 206 9.26 -30.74 5.33
C ARG A 206 7.89 -31.39 5.54
N GLN A 207 7.15 -31.64 4.47
CA GLN A 207 5.85 -32.33 4.51
C GLN A 207 5.95 -33.86 4.48
N TYR A 208 7.14 -34.41 4.18
CA TYR A 208 7.37 -35.86 4.06
C TYR A 208 8.47 -36.29 5.05
N PRO A 209 8.13 -36.84 6.23
CA PRO A 209 9.09 -37.25 7.25
C PRO A 209 10.14 -38.29 6.80
N GLU A 210 9.85 -38.98 5.70
CA GLU A 210 10.71 -39.99 5.07
C GLU A 210 11.80 -39.38 4.18
N LEU A 211 11.75 -38.07 3.93
CA LEU A 211 12.68 -37.37 3.05
C LEU A 211 13.62 -36.46 3.85
N GLU A 212 14.77 -36.17 3.27
CA GLU A 212 15.68 -35.14 3.75
C GLU A 212 16.25 -34.34 2.57
N ALA A 213 16.59 -33.08 2.83
CA ALA A 213 17.25 -32.22 1.86
C ALA A 213 18.76 -32.37 1.99
N VAL A 214 19.44 -32.61 0.87
CA VAL A 214 20.90 -32.62 0.81
C VAL A 214 21.40 -31.19 1.08
N PRO A 215 22.34 -30.97 2.02
CA PRO A 215 22.91 -29.66 2.27
C PRO A 215 23.68 -29.13 1.05
N GLY A 216 23.32 -27.92 0.57
CA GLY A 216 24.03 -27.25 -0.52
C GLY A 216 23.11 -26.36 -1.36
N GLU A 217 23.73 -25.43 -2.09
CA GLU A 217 23.02 -24.50 -3.00
C GLU A 217 23.12 -24.96 -4.45
N PHE A 218 22.60 -26.17 -4.74
CA PHE A 218 22.77 -26.81 -6.05
C PHE A 218 22.17 -25.99 -7.22
N LEU A 219 21.14 -25.18 -6.95
CA LEU A 219 20.52 -24.29 -7.93
C LEU A 219 20.79 -22.80 -7.65
N GLY A 220 21.77 -22.51 -6.78
CA GLY A 220 22.07 -21.19 -6.23
C GLY A 220 21.14 -20.77 -5.10
N SER A 221 21.49 -19.67 -4.43
CA SER A 221 20.66 -18.95 -3.44
C SER A 221 19.43 -18.30 -4.10
N VAL A 222 18.46 -19.12 -4.50
CA VAL A 222 17.18 -18.65 -5.05
C VAL A 222 16.06 -19.03 -4.10
N GLU A 223 15.19 -18.06 -3.84
CA GLU A 223 13.91 -18.27 -3.18
C GLU A 223 12.80 -18.02 -4.18
N SER A 224 11.74 -18.81 -4.10
CA SER A 224 10.49 -18.48 -4.77
C SER A 224 9.51 -17.87 -3.78
N GLU A 225 8.88 -16.77 -4.18
CA GLU A 225 7.92 -16.05 -3.35
C GLU A 225 6.49 -16.55 -3.60
N ILE A 226 5.79 -16.86 -2.52
CA ILE A 226 4.36 -17.12 -2.49
C ILE A 226 3.69 -15.79 -2.15
N SER A 227 2.73 -15.38 -2.97
CA SER A 227 2.18 -14.03 -2.94
C SER A 227 0.67 -14.05 -3.16
N ALA A 228 -0.05 -13.20 -2.44
CA ALA A 228 -1.45 -12.86 -2.72
C ALA A 228 -1.50 -11.59 -3.56
N SER A 229 -2.03 -11.70 -4.78
CA SER A 229 -2.15 -10.58 -5.69
C SER A 229 -3.60 -10.15 -5.86
N VAL A 230 -3.87 -8.87 -5.65
CA VAL A 230 -5.18 -8.27 -5.90
C VAL A 230 -5.35 -8.10 -7.40
N LEU A 231 -6.48 -8.60 -7.91
CA LEU A 231 -6.77 -8.56 -9.34
C LEU A 231 -7.17 -7.15 -9.78
N ALA A 232 -6.67 -6.72 -10.93
CA ALA A 232 -6.84 -5.35 -11.45
C ALA A 232 -8.30 -4.99 -11.79
N PHE A 233 -9.14 -6.00 -11.98
CA PHE A 233 -10.57 -5.90 -12.27
C PHE A 233 -11.45 -6.28 -11.07
N SER A 234 -10.88 -6.42 -9.87
CA SER A 234 -11.67 -6.65 -8.66
C SER A 234 -12.64 -5.48 -8.43
N LEU A 235 -13.89 -5.82 -8.13
CA LEU A 235 -14.91 -4.85 -7.73
C LEU A 235 -14.87 -4.55 -6.22
N GLN A 236 -14.01 -5.26 -5.48
CA GLN A 236 -13.92 -5.24 -4.01
C GLN A 236 -12.45 -5.15 -3.56
N PRO A 237 -11.66 -4.17 -4.08
CA PRO A 237 -10.22 -4.13 -3.86
C PRO A 237 -9.82 -3.92 -2.39
N ALA A 238 -10.64 -3.20 -1.61
CA ALA A 238 -10.37 -2.97 -0.20
C ALA A 238 -10.47 -4.27 0.61
N GLU A 239 -11.51 -5.06 0.38
CA GLU A 239 -11.72 -6.36 1.01
C GLU A 239 -10.70 -7.39 0.51
N ALA A 240 -10.32 -7.35 -0.77
CA ALA A 240 -9.25 -8.17 -1.31
C ALA A 240 -7.89 -7.87 -0.64
N LEU A 241 -7.54 -6.58 -0.48
CA LEU A 241 -6.35 -6.15 0.25
C LEU A 241 -6.41 -6.53 1.73
N GLN A 242 -7.60 -6.48 2.34
CA GLN A 242 -7.82 -6.91 3.71
C GLN A 242 -7.47 -8.40 3.86
N LEU A 243 -8.00 -9.28 3.01
CA LEU A 243 -7.67 -10.70 3.03
C LEU A 243 -6.18 -10.95 2.71
N ALA A 244 -5.61 -10.27 1.72
CA ALA A 244 -4.19 -10.41 1.40
C ALA A 244 -3.28 -9.99 2.58
N ARG A 245 -3.63 -8.93 3.32
CA ARG A 245 -2.92 -8.55 4.56
C ARG A 245 -3.12 -9.57 5.68
N PHE A 246 -4.31 -10.15 5.82
CA PHE A 246 -4.53 -11.23 6.79
C PHE A 246 -3.59 -12.40 6.51
N LEU A 247 -3.55 -12.85 5.24
CA LEU A 247 -2.70 -13.93 4.79
C LEU A 247 -1.21 -13.62 5.00
N GLY A 248 -0.79 -12.38 4.75
CA GLY A 248 0.60 -11.93 4.90
C GLY A 248 0.97 -11.46 6.31
N SER A 249 0.06 -11.52 7.28
CA SER A 249 0.34 -11.06 8.64
C SER A 249 1.13 -12.10 9.44
N PRO A 250 2.24 -11.70 10.10
CA PRO A 250 3.02 -12.57 10.99
C PRO A 250 2.21 -13.15 12.16
N GLN A 251 1.15 -12.46 12.61
CA GLN A 251 0.32 -12.89 13.75
C GLN A 251 -0.92 -13.70 13.32
N ARG A 252 -1.17 -13.86 12.02
CA ARG A 252 -2.37 -14.52 11.48
C ARG A 252 -2.03 -15.52 10.38
N GLY A 253 -1.99 -15.08 9.12
CA GLY A 253 -1.86 -15.96 7.97
C GLY A 253 -0.53 -16.68 7.85
N VAL A 254 0.58 -15.99 8.11
CA VAL A 254 1.94 -16.53 7.94
C VAL A 254 2.18 -17.84 8.72
N PRO A 255 1.80 -17.95 10.01
CA PRO A 255 1.88 -19.21 10.77
C PRO A 255 1.21 -20.41 10.09
N HIS A 256 0.15 -20.20 9.29
CA HIS A 256 -0.48 -21.31 8.55
C HIS A 256 0.43 -21.82 7.44
N PHE A 257 1.17 -20.94 6.76
CA PHE A 257 2.17 -21.35 5.75
C PHE A 257 3.35 -22.08 6.41
N GLU A 258 3.85 -21.58 7.54
CA GLU A 258 4.99 -22.20 8.24
C GLU A 258 4.70 -23.64 8.70
N ARG A 259 3.47 -23.91 9.16
CA ARG A 259 3.01 -25.27 9.53
C ARG A 259 3.05 -26.26 8.37
N PHE A 260 3.03 -25.79 7.12
CA PHE A 260 3.14 -26.63 5.93
C PHE A 260 4.52 -26.56 5.28
N GLY A 261 5.53 -26.16 6.05
CA GLY A 261 6.91 -26.17 5.61
C GLY A 261 7.29 -25.01 4.71
N PHE A 262 6.50 -23.95 4.60
CA PHE A 262 6.99 -22.72 3.97
C PHE A 262 7.82 -21.90 4.97
N ARG A 263 8.59 -20.92 4.51
CA ARG A 263 9.24 -19.93 5.38
C ARG A 263 8.40 -18.66 5.41
N GLY A 264 8.06 -18.16 6.58
CA GLY A 264 7.34 -16.90 6.72
C GLY A 264 8.12 -15.70 6.18
N VAL A 265 7.41 -14.65 5.80
CA VAL A 265 7.99 -13.35 5.43
C VAL A 265 7.58 -12.28 6.42
N GLU A 266 8.38 -11.22 6.51
CA GLU A 266 7.97 -10.01 7.22
C GLU A 266 6.77 -9.36 6.53
N GLY A 267 5.83 -8.91 7.36
CA GLY A 267 4.57 -8.30 6.92
C GLY A 267 4.04 -7.29 7.91
N ASP A 268 2.86 -6.77 7.60
CA ASP A 268 2.15 -5.81 8.45
C ASP A 268 1.51 -6.52 9.65
N ALA A 269 1.41 -5.81 10.78
CA ALA A 269 0.55 -6.24 11.87
C ALA A 269 -0.89 -6.37 11.39
N TRP A 270 -1.60 -7.39 11.87
CA TRP A 270 -3.01 -7.56 11.53
C TRP A 270 -3.91 -6.59 12.32
N ALA A 271 -4.77 -5.89 11.58
CA ALA A 271 -5.94 -5.21 12.10
C ALA A 271 -7.05 -5.27 11.04
N VAL A 272 -8.30 -5.43 11.46
CA VAL A 272 -9.46 -5.43 10.55
C VAL A 272 -9.49 -4.13 9.74
N ARG A 273 -9.20 -2.99 10.39
CA ARG A 273 -9.03 -1.69 9.75
C ARG A 273 -7.78 -1.02 10.32
N PRO A 274 -6.63 -1.08 9.63
CA PRO A 274 -5.42 -0.40 10.08
C PRO A 274 -5.63 1.11 10.21
N GLU A 275 -5.06 1.68 11.26
CA GLU A 275 -5.06 3.11 11.53
C GLU A 275 -3.61 3.61 11.48
N ILE A 276 -3.35 4.63 10.66
CA ILE A 276 -2.04 5.25 10.51
C ILE A 276 -2.12 6.76 10.73
N VAL A 277 -1.04 7.34 11.22
CA VAL A 277 -0.92 8.78 11.46
C VAL A 277 0.04 9.41 10.45
N VAL A 278 -0.44 10.39 9.70
CA VAL A 278 0.36 11.14 8.72
C VAL A 278 0.48 12.59 9.17
N TYR A 279 1.71 13.00 9.47
CA TYR A 279 2.05 14.40 9.70
C TYR A 279 2.44 15.04 8.37
N SER A 280 1.96 16.25 8.11
CA SER A 280 2.27 16.97 6.88
C SER A 280 2.38 18.46 7.11
N GLY A 281 3.39 19.06 6.48
CA GLY A 281 3.43 20.50 6.28
C GLY A 281 2.13 21.03 5.65
N GLY A 282 1.61 22.15 6.15
CA GLY A 282 0.37 22.75 5.64
C GLY A 282 0.37 23.01 4.13
N VAL A 283 1.52 23.45 3.58
CA VAL A 283 1.71 23.72 2.14
C VAL A 283 1.40 22.50 1.26
N ASN A 284 1.63 21.28 1.75
CA ASN A 284 1.43 20.06 0.98
C ASN A 284 -0.05 19.63 0.91
N ARG A 285 -0.92 20.20 1.76
CA ARG A 285 -2.27 19.69 2.00
C ARG A 285 -3.07 19.55 0.72
N LEU A 286 -3.19 20.62 -0.07
CA LEU A 286 -3.99 20.61 -1.30
C LEU A 286 -3.48 19.62 -2.36
N ALA A 287 -2.17 19.31 -2.34
CA ALA A 287 -1.57 18.35 -3.27
C ALA A 287 -1.79 16.89 -2.83
N ILE A 288 -1.78 16.61 -1.53
CA ILE A 288 -1.81 15.23 -1.02
C ILE A 288 -3.19 14.76 -0.55
N GLU A 289 -4.10 15.66 -0.15
CA GLU A 289 -5.38 15.31 0.50
C GLU A 289 -6.20 14.29 -0.33
N GLU A 290 -6.32 14.53 -1.63
CA GLU A 290 -7.05 13.64 -2.54
C GLU A 290 -6.32 12.30 -2.72
N THR A 291 -4.98 12.30 -2.74
CA THR A 291 -4.19 11.05 -2.76
C THR A 291 -4.47 10.23 -1.51
N LEU A 292 -4.41 10.86 -0.33
CA LEU A 292 -4.67 10.20 0.95
C LEU A 292 -6.10 9.66 1.02
N ARG A 293 -7.10 10.41 0.54
CA ARG A 293 -8.50 9.99 0.52
C ARG A 293 -8.73 8.78 -0.38
N ARG A 294 -8.14 8.78 -1.58
CA ARG A 294 -8.22 7.63 -2.49
C ARG A 294 -7.50 6.42 -1.92
N PHE A 295 -6.36 6.63 -1.28
CA PHE A 295 -5.61 5.56 -0.62
C PHE A 295 -6.39 4.93 0.52
N GLU A 296 -7.01 5.73 1.40
CA GLU A 296 -7.89 5.23 2.47
C GLU A 296 -9.00 4.33 1.92
N GLN A 297 -9.68 4.78 0.86
CA GLN A 297 -10.77 4.06 0.23
C GLN A 297 -10.29 2.75 -0.41
N ARG A 298 -9.19 2.81 -1.17
CA ARG A 298 -8.60 1.62 -1.83
C ARG A 298 -8.17 0.58 -0.81
N GLU A 299 -7.45 1.00 0.22
CA GLU A 299 -6.80 0.09 1.18
C GLU A 299 -7.71 -0.35 2.33
N GLY A 300 -8.89 0.27 2.47
CA GLY A 300 -9.78 0.03 3.60
C GLY A 300 -9.12 0.36 4.94
N VAL A 301 -8.45 1.52 5.02
CA VAL A 301 -7.72 1.98 6.21
C VAL A 301 -8.28 3.31 6.74
N SER A 302 -7.80 3.74 7.89
CA SER A 302 -8.00 5.09 8.42
C SER A 302 -6.68 5.83 8.48
N ILE A 303 -6.65 7.08 8.01
CA ILE A 303 -5.49 7.97 8.10
C ILE A 303 -5.86 9.17 8.97
N SER A 304 -5.27 9.26 10.17
CA SER A 304 -5.28 10.48 10.95
C SER A 304 -4.29 11.48 10.35
N ARG A 305 -4.81 12.57 9.77
CA ARG A 305 -4.02 13.61 9.11
C ARG A 305 -3.77 14.78 10.06
N VAL A 306 -2.51 15.15 10.26
CA VAL A 306 -2.14 16.33 11.03
C VAL A 306 -1.40 17.31 10.12
N TYR A 307 -2.08 18.42 9.81
CA TYR A 307 -1.52 19.52 9.02
C TYR A 307 -1.12 20.67 9.93
N ASN A 308 0.14 21.07 9.90
CA ASN A 308 0.63 22.22 10.67
C ASN A 308 1.91 22.82 10.08
N GLY A 309 2.48 23.84 10.74
CA GLY A 309 3.81 24.33 10.47
C GLY A 309 4.87 23.26 10.80
N CYS A 310 5.82 23.04 9.89
CA CYS A 310 6.80 21.97 10.03
C CYS A 310 7.70 22.12 11.27
N GLY A 311 7.92 23.34 11.77
CA GLY A 311 8.64 23.54 13.03
C GLY A 311 7.88 23.00 14.24
N LEU A 312 6.56 23.20 14.28
CA LEU A 312 5.69 22.64 15.32
C LEU A 312 5.61 21.12 15.23
N LEU A 313 5.47 20.56 14.02
CA LEU A 313 5.44 19.10 13.80
C LEU A 313 6.76 18.45 14.24
N THR A 314 7.90 19.02 13.83
CA THR A 314 9.22 18.53 14.23
C THR A 314 9.41 18.64 15.75
N ALA A 315 8.90 19.70 16.40
CA ALA A 315 8.91 19.81 17.86
C ALA A 315 8.08 18.70 18.55
N GLN A 316 6.88 18.40 18.04
CA GLN A 316 6.04 17.31 18.52
C GLN A 316 6.72 15.94 18.38
N ILE A 317 7.36 15.69 17.23
CA ILE A 317 8.10 14.44 16.98
C ILE A 317 9.29 14.30 17.93
N ARG A 318 10.04 15.39 18.20
CA ARG A 318 11.12 15.38 19.20
C ARG A 318 10.60 15.18 20.63
N ALA A 319 9.39 15.67 20.92
CA ALA A 319 8.71 15.45 22.20
C ALA A 319 8.12 14.03 22.34
N GLY A 320 8.28 13.16 21.35
CA GLY A 320 7.93 11.74 21.41
C GLY A 320 6.67 11.34 20.63
N GLN A 321 6.05 12.26 19.88
CA GLN A 321 5.00 11.87 18.92
C GLN A 321 5.60 11.02 17.79
N LYS A 322 4.89 9.97 17.40
CA LYS A 322 5.38 8.93 16.48
C LYS A 322 4.44 8.76 15.28
N PRO A 323 4.44 9.68 14.31
CA PRO A 323 3.63 9.52 13.10
C PRO A 323 4.21 8.41 12.20
N ASP A 324 3.36 7.61 11.57
CA ASP A 324 3.77 6.57 10.61
C ASP A 324 4.38 7.15 9.33
N ALA A 325 3.98 8.36 8.95
CA ALA A 325 4.60 9.10 7.87
C ALA A 325 4.76 10.59 8.19
N TYR A 326 5.81 11.20 7.65
CA TYR A 326 6.00 12.63 7.68
C TYR A 326 6.27 13.18 6.27
N VAL A 327 5.39 14.07 5.81
CA VAL A 327 5.55 14.84 4.56
C VAL A 327 5.98 16.25 4.91
N ALA A 328 7.29 16.49 4.96
CA ALA A 328 7.84 17.77 5.40
C ALA A 328 7.67 18.86 4.34
N CYS A 329 7.71 20.11 4.80
CA CYS A 329 7.63 21.31 3.96
C CYS A 329 8.96 21.57 3.24
N ASP A 330 10.07 21.22 3.90
CA ASP A 330 11.44 21.31 3.40
C ASP A 330 12.29 20.16 3.98
N VAL A 331 13.33 19.73 3.27
CA VAL A 331 14.29 18.72 3.73
C VAL A 331 14.96 19.08 5.06
N SER A 332 15.18 20.38 5.32
CA SER A 332 15.77 20.87 6.58
C SER A 332 14.89 20.62 7.81
N PHE A 333 13.62 20.28 7.64
CA PHE A 333 12.70 19.94 8.74
C PHE A 333 12.52 18.44 8.96
N LEU A 334 12.99 17.61 8.02
CA LEU A 334 13.10 16.16 8.19
C LEU A 334 14.41 15.79 8.90
N GLN A 335 15.52 16.46 8.57
CA GLN A 335 16.85 16.19 9.15
C GLN A 335 16.88 16.14 10.69
N PRO A 336 16.26 17.08 11.44
CA PRO A 336 16.32 17.09 12.91
C PRO A 336 15.61 15.90 13.57
N VAL A 337 14.80 15.16 12.82
CA VAL A 337 14.04 13.99 13.30
C VAL A 337 14.36 12.72 12.49
N ALA A 338 15.40 12.75 11.64
CA ALA A 338 15.73 11.67 10.72
C ALA A 338 15.99 10.32 11.42
N GLY A 339 16.46 10.34 12.68
CA GLY A 339 16.63 9.11 13.47
C GLY A 339 15.34 8.30 13.70
N GLN A 340 14.17 8.94 13.57
CA GLN A 340 12.87 8.28 13.74
C GLN A 340 12.28 7.75 12.42
N PHE A 341 12.87 8.09 11.27
CA PHE A 341 12.34 7.76 9.96
C PHE A 341 13.35 6.99 9.11
N HIS A 342 12.84 6.21 8.15
CA HIS A 342 13.63 5.71 7.03
C HIS A 342 14.06 6.89 6.13
N ALA A 343 14.99 6.63 5.19
CA ALA A 343 15.41 7.64 4.23
C ALA A 343 14.20 8.21 3.48
N GLY A 344 14.12 9.54 3.40
CA GLY A 344 13.01 10.24 2.77
C GLY A 344 13.12 10.24 1.25
N LEU A 345 11.96 10.21 0.59
CA LEU A 345 11.80 10.39 -0.86
C LEU A 345 11.44 11.84 -1.15
N GLU A 346 12.24 12.55 -1.94
CA GLU A 346 11.91 13.90 -2.41
C GLU A 346 10.89 13.83 -3.55
N LEU A 347 9.69 14.38 -3.32
CA LEU A 347 8.59 14.33 -4.29
C LEU A 347 8.59 15.55 -5.21
N ALA A 348 8.69 16.74 -4.63
CA ALA A 348 8.47 17.99 -5.32
C ALA A 348 9.29 19.13 -4.71
N GLU A 349 9.29 20.28 -5.37
CA GLU A 349 9.78 21.54 -4.83
C GLU A 349 8.76 22.66 -5.10
N THR A 350 8.81 23.72 -4.30
CA THR A 350 8.08 24.96 -4.57
C THR A 350 8.94 26.16 -4.22
N ARG A 351 8.80 27.24 -4.99
CA ARG A 351 9.60 28.48 -4.83
C ARG A 351 8.83 29.53 -4.05
N MET A 352 9.56 30.48 -3.47
CA MET A 352 8.97 31.63 -2.82
C MET A 352 8.48 32.66 -3.83
N VAL A 353 7.38 33.31 -3.48
CA VAL A 353 6.77 34.40 -4.22
C VAL A 353 6.35 35.50 -3.25
N ILE A 354 6.32 36.73 -3.73
CA ILE A 354 5.68 37.84 -3.03
C ILE A 354 4.26 37.91 -3.54
N ALA A 355 3.28 37.61 -2.68
CA ALA A 355 1.86 37.74 -2.97
C ALA A 355 1.36 39.13 -2.56
N VAL A 356 0.55 39.75 -3.42
CA VAL A 356 0.02 41.12 -3.24
C VAL A 356 -1.46 41.18 -3.65
N LYS A 357 -2.14 42.25 -3.28
CA LYS A 357 -3.50 42.53 -3.77
C LYS A 357 -3.53 42.64 -5.31
N PRO A 358 -4.68 42.32 -5.97
CA PRO A 358 -4.81 42.44 -7.42
C PRO A 358 -4.42 43.83 -7.94
N GLY A 359 -3.69 43.87 -9.05
CA GLY A 359 -3.13 45.07 -9.65
C GLY A 359 -1.84 45.58 -8.98
N ASN A 360 -1.35 44.90 -7.94
CA ASN A 360 -0.15 45.27 -7.19
C ASN A 360 -0.14 46.76 -6.78
N PRO A 361 -1.06 47.22 -5.91
CA PRO A 361 -1.27 48.64 -5.62
C PRO A 361 -0.05 49.32 -5.00
N MET A 362 0.82 48.55 -4.35
CA MET A 362 2.06 49.05 -3.76
C MET A 362 3.23 49.05 -4.76
N GLY A 363 3.06 48.53 -5.97
CA GLY A 363 4.10 48.47 -6.99
C GLY A 363 5.34 47.69 -6.55
N LEU A 364 5.17 46.57 -5.83
CA LEU A 364 6.28 45.73 -5.36
C LEU A 364 6.84 44.87 -6.51
N LYS A 365 8.16 44.71 -6.61
CA LYS A 365 8.80 43.91 -7.66
C LYS A 365 9.93 43.00 -7.15
N THR A 366 10.56 43.38 -6.05
CA THR A 366 11.76 42.73 -5.50
C THR A 366 11.63 42.52 -4.00
N LEU A 367 12.53 41.75 -3.39
CA LEU A 367 12.57 41.64 -1.93
C LEU A 367 12.93 42.95 -1.24
N SER A 368 13.79 43.78 -1.86
CA SER A 368 14.15 45.10 -1.33
C SER A 368 12.94 46.03 -1.18
N ASP A 369 11.93 45.87 -2.03
CA ASP A 369 10.68 46.62 -1.93
C ASP A 369 9.91 46.36 -0.64
N LEU A 370 10.11 45.19 -0.01
CA LEU A 370 9.47 44.83 1.25
C LEU A 370 9.99 45.68 2.44
N ALA A 371 11.11 46.39 2.28
CA ALA A 371 11.67 47.29 3.28
C ALA A 371 11.11 48.73 3.18
N ARG A 372 10.22 49.01 2.22
CA ARG A 372 9.62 50.35 2.07
C ARG A 372 8.75 50.71 3.28
N PRO A 373 8.97 51.85 3.96
CA PRO A 373 8.22 52.21 5.16
C PRO A 373 6.70 52.22 4.95
N GLY A 374 5.96 51.73 5.95
CA GLY A 374 4.50 51.76 5.97
C GLY A 374 3.81 50.58 5.28
N LEU A 375 4.57 49.61 4.76
CA LEU A 375 4.02 48.38 4.19
C LEU A 375 3.50 47.46 5.30
N LYS A 376 2.27 46.93 5.18
CA LYS A 376 1.79 45.86 6.06
C LYS A 376 2.19 44.49 5.52
N LEU A 377 3.34 43.99 5.96
CA LEU A 377 3.90 42.72 5.51
C LEU A 377 3.53 41.57 6.45
N GLY A 378 3.09 40.45 5.87
CA GLY A 378 2.97 39.18 6.58
C GLY A 378 4.12 38.22 6.24
N LEU A 379 4.73 37.63 7.26
CA LEU A 379 5.73 36.58 7.11
C LEU A 379 5.33 35.33 7.89
N ALA A 380 5.88 34.18 7.54
CA ALA A 380 5.77 33.00 8.38
C ALA A 380 6.78 33.10 9.56
N HIS A 381 6.43 32.50 10.70
CA HIS A 381 7.29 32.45 11.89
C HIS A 381 8.45 31.47 11.68
N GLU A 382 9.67 31.89 11.94
CA GLU A 382 10.91 31.19 11.63
C GLU A 382 11.08 29.85 12.37
N GLU A 383 10.70 29.77 13.64
CA GLU A 383 10.78 28.53 14.41
C GLU A 383 9.61 27.57 14.17
N GLN A 384 8.45 28.09 13.75
CA GLN A 384 7.22 27.30 13.60
C GLN A 384 7.02 26.81 12.16
N SER A 385 7.65 27.49 11.18
CA SER A 385 7.39 27.32 9.76
C SER A 385 8.67 27.18 8.95
N ALA A 386 8.70 26.21 8.03
CA ALA A 386 9.79 26.10 7.07
C ALA A 386 9.89 27.32 6.16
N LEU A 387 8.74 27.86 5.74
CA LEU A 387 8.70 29.11 4.98
C LEU A 387 9.34 30.26 5.76
N GLY A 388 9.08 30.36 7.07
CA GLY A 388 9.64 31.41 7.92
C GLY A 388 11.16 31.29 8.02
N ALA A 389 11.66 30.09 8.32
CA ALA A 389 13.09 29.81 8.42
C ALA A 389 13.83 30.12 7.10
N LEU A 390 13.27 29.66 5.98
CA LEU A 390 13.86 29.89 4.66
C LEU A 390 13.74 31.36 4.24
N SER A 391 12.62 32.04 4.52
CA SER A 391 12.46 33.48 4.26
C SER A 391 13.52 34.29 4.98
N LEU A 392 13.73 34.01 6.27
CA LEU A 392 14.75 34.70 7.06
C LEU A 392 16.17 34.45 6.52
N ARG A 393 16.45 33.24 6.02
CA ARG A 393 17.71 32.92 5.34
C ARG A 393 17.89 33.79 4.09
N VAL A 394 16.92 33.79 3.18
CA VAL A 394 16.97 34.59 1.94
C VAL A 394 17.14 36.08 2.24
N LEU A 395 16.39 36.61 3.21
CA LEU A 395 16.51 38.02 3.62
C LEU A 395 17.87 38.35 4.23
N ARG A 396 18.49 37.44 4.98
CA ARG A 396 19.85 37.63 5.53
C ARG A 396 20.92 37.59 4.44
N GLU A 397 20.80 36.67 3.49
CA GLU A 397 21.71 36.56 2.34
C GLU A 397 21.70 37.83 1.46
N GLN A 398 20.61 38.59 1.49
CA GLN A 398 20.48 39.88 0.78
C GLN A 398 20.66 41.11 1.68
N HIS A 399 21.03 40.93 2.96
CA HIS A 399 21.14 42.02 3.94
C HIS A 399 19.87 42.86 4.15
N LEU A 400 18.69 42.24 3.97
CA LEU A 400 17.38 42.87 4.08
C LEU A 400 16.62 42.56 5.38
N ALA A 401 17.13 41.64 6.21
CA ALA A 401 16.39 41.12 7.36
C ALA A 401 15.87 42.20 8.32
N ASP A 402 16.73 43.13 8.76
CA ASP A 402 16.36 44.18 9.71
C ASP A 402 15.42 45.21 9.09
N ALA A 403 15.71 45.61 7.84
CA ALA A 403 14.92 46.59 7.11
C ALA A 403 13.49 46.06 6.85
N VAL A 404 13.36 44.80 6.43
CA VAL A 404 12.06 44.16 6.21
C VAL A 404 11.32 43.91 7.53
N ALA A 405 12.02 43.56 8.60
CA ALA A 405 11.40 43.30 9.91
C ALA A 405 10.56 44.49 10.42
N SER A 406 10.96 45.72 10.10
CA SER A 406 10.23 46.94 10.49
C SER A 406 8.80 47.03 9.92
N ASN A 407 8.51 46.32 8.83
CA ASN A 407 7.20 46.30 8.16
C ASN A 407 6.37 45.05 8.48
N VAL A 408 6.92 44.09 9.25
CA VAL A 408 6.23 42.83 9.55
C VAL A 408 5.18 43.08 10.63
N VAL A 409 3.91 43.00 10.25
CA VAL A 409 2.77 43.21 11.17
C VAL A 409 2.22 41.92 11.75
N VAL A 410 2.56 40.77 11.14
CA VAL A 410 2.10 39.44 11.60
C VAL A 410 3.10 38.35 11.25
N ARG A 411 3.23 37.38 12.17
CA ARG A 411 3.95 36.11 11.94
C ARG A 411 3.03 34.92 12.18
N THR A 412 2.93 34.01 11.21
CA THR A 412 2.04 32.83 11.29
C THR A 412 2.80 31.51 11.17
N PRO A 413 2.31 30.40 11.73
CA PRO A 413 2.93 29.08 11.57
C PRO A 413 2.81 28.52 10.14
N THR A 414 1.83 28.97 9.36
CA THR A 414 1.55 28.47 8.00
C THR A 414 1.29 29.61 7.02
N ALA A 415 1.63 29.38 5.75
CA ALA A 415 1.41 30.33 4.67
C ALA A 415 -0.08 30.54 4.35
N ASP A 416 -0.93 29.53 4.54
CA ASP A 416 -2.38 29.65 4.26
C ASP A 416 -3.05 30.72 5.13
N LEU A 417 -2.56 30.94 6.35
CA LEU A 417 -3.02 32.03 7.21
C LEU A 417 -2.63 33.40 6.66
N LEU A 418 -1.47 33.54 6.01
CA LEU A 418 -1.05 34.78 5.35
C LEU A 418 -1.89 35.04 4.10
N ILE A 419 -2.16 34.01 3.30
CA ILE A 419 -3.07 34.07 2.15
C ILE A 419 -4.45 34.58 2.57
N ASN A 420 -5.00 34.04 3.66
CA ASN A 420 -6.30 34.46 4.18
C ASN A 420 -6.30 35.92 4.66
N GLN A 421 -5.23 36.36 5.34
CA GLN A 421 -5.11 37.74 5.81
C GLN A 421 -4.92 38.73 4.66
N LEU A 422 -4.19 38.36 3.61
CA LEU A 422 -4.05 39.16 2.39
C LEU A 422 -5.41 39.31 1.68
N ARG A 423 -6.18 38.23 1.56
CA ARG A 423 -7.55 38.24 1.00
C ARG A 423 -8.51 39.08 1.83
N ALA A 424 -8.38 39.07 3.15
CA ALA A 424 -9.17 39.89 4.06
C ALA A 424 -8.76 41.38 4.05
N GLY A 425 -7.69 41.74 3.34
CA GLY A 425 -7.18 43.11 3.24
C GLY A 425 -6.35 43.57 4.43
N ALA A 426 -6.03 42.67 5.37
CA ALA A 426 -5.22 42.98 6.55
C ALA A 426 -3.74 43.22 6.22
N LEU A 427 -3.27 42.65 5.11
CA LEU A 427 -1.89 42.78 4.61
C LEU A 427 -1.87 43.48 3.25
N ASP A 428 -0.75 44.12 2.95
CA ASP A 428 -0.46 44.64 1.62
C ASP A 428 0.35 43.66 0.78
N ALA A 429 1.21 42.89 1.44
CA ALA A 429 1.99 41.82 0.84
C ALA A 429 2.25 40.67 1.82
N ALA A 430 2.56 39.49 1.28
CA ALA A 430 3.07 38.37 2.04
C ALA A 430 4.14 37.61 1.26
N LEU A 431 5.20 37.18 1.95
CA LEU A 431 6.18 36.24 1.39
C LEU A 431 5.67 34.81 1.64
N VAL A 432 5.32 34.10 0.58
CA VAL A 432 4.68 32.77 0.60
C VAL A 432 5.32 31.84 -0.43
N TYR A 433 4.88 30.57 -0.51
CA TYR A 433 5.23 29.73 -1.65
C TYR A 433 4.27 29.93 -2.82
N GLU A 434 4.76 29.69 -4.04
CA GLU A 434 3.91 29.61 -5.23
C GLU A 434 2.79 28.58 -5.05
N ALA A 435 3.07 27.47 -4.35
CA ALA A 435 2.09 26.44 -4.01
C ALA A 435 0.91 26.95 -3.16
N ASN A 436 1.08 28.05 -2.42
CA ASN A 436 -0.01 28.68 -1.66
C ASN A 436 -0.70 29.79 -2.46
N ALA A 437 0.05 30.54 -3.28
CA ALA A 437 -0.47 31.68 -4.02
C ALA A 437 -1.25 31.27 -5.29
N LYS A 438 -0.77 30.26 -6.04
CA LYS A 438 -1.38 29.82 -7.30
C LYS A 438 -2.84 29.37 -7.13
N PRO A 439 -3.23 28.59 -6.09
CA PRO A 439 -4.64 28.25 -5.86
C PRO A 439 -5.52 29.47 -5.55
N ALA A 440 -4.93 30.58 -5.11
CA ALA A 440 -5.62 31.82 -4.75
C ALA A 440 -5.51 32.92 -5.83
N ALA A 441 -4.94 32.63 -7.00
CA ALA A 441 -4.62 33.59 -8.05
C ALA A 441 -5.81 34.42 -8.57
N ALA A 442 -7.05 33.94 -8.39
CA ALA A 442 -8.25 34.72 -8.71
C ALA A 442 -8.45 35.96 -7.81
N HIS A 443 -7.72 36.06 -6.69
CA HIS A 443 -7.88 37.10 -5.68
C HIS A 443 -6.58 37.81 -5.32
N MET A 444 -5.47 37.52 -6.00
CA MET A 444 -4.17 38.11 -5.74
C MET A 444 -3.24 37.97 -6.94
N ASP A 445 -2.30 38.89 -7.05
CA ASP A 445 -1.15 38.73 -7.93
C ASP A 445 0.04 38.23 -7.12
N PHE A 446 0.97 37.56 -7.78
CA PHE A 446 2.23 37.18 -7.16
C PHE A 446 3.36 37.15 -8.18
N PHE A 447 4.58 37.36 -7.69
CA PHE A 447 5.77 37.31 -8.52
C PHE A 447 6.89 36.55 -7.80
N VAL A 448 7.72 35.89 -8.61
CA VAL A 448 8.76 34.98 -8.13
C VAL A 448 9.87 35.75 -7.44
N VAL A 449 10.31 35.23 -6.29
CA VAL A 449 11.57 35.64 -5.67
C VAL A 449 12.70 34.91 -6.38
N ASP A 450 13.39 35.62 -7.27
CA ASP A 450 14.52 35.08 -8.02
C ASP A 450 15.79 35.08 -7.17
N TRP A 451 15.96 34.02 -6.38
CA TRP A 451 17.13 33.83 -5.54
C TRP A 451 17.47 32.34 -5.37
N PRO A 452 18.76 31.93 -5.38
CA PRO A 452 19.13 30.52 -5.38
C PRO A 452 18.59 29.70 -4.20
N SER A 453 18.42 30.29 -3.02
CA SER A 453 17.91 29.59 -1.82
C SER A 453 16.41 29.77 -1.59
N ALA A 454 15.68 30.44 -2.50
CA ALA A 454 14.26 30.78 -2.36
C ALA A 454 13.32 29.64 -2.83
N PHE A 455 13.64 28.40 -2.46
CA PHE A 455 12.77 27.24 -2.69
C PHE A 455 12.82 26.27 -1.51
N ALA A 456 11.82 25.38 -1.46
CA ALA A 456 11.71 24.32 -0.48
C ALA A 456 11.48 22.98 -1.19
N ILE A 457 12.09 21.90 -0.70
CA ILE A 457 11.94 20.54 -1.24
C ILE A 457 11.00 19.74 -0.34
N GLN A 458 10.00 19.04 -0.89
CA GLN A 458 8.99 18.31 -0.13
C GLN A 458 9.35 16.82 -0.05
N PRO A 459 9.99 16.33 1.04
CA PRO A 459 10.21 14.91 1.23
C PRO A 459 9.01 14.23 1.90
N VAL A 460 8.83 12.95 1.61
CA VAL A 460 8.03 12.02 2.42
C VAL A 460 8.93 10.96 3.05
N ALA A 461 8.75 10.66 4.33
CA ALA A 461 9.50 9.61 5.02
C ALA A 461 8.57 8.73 5.87
N VAL A 462 8.89 7.44 5.96
CA VAL A 462 8.15 6.44 6.76
C VAL A 462 8.79 6.29 8.13
N GLY A 463 7.98 6.30 9.20
CA GLY A 463 8.42 6.13 10.57
C GLY A 463 8.92 4.71 10.82
N ARG A 464 10.08 4.56 11.47
CA ARG A 464 10.71 3.26 11.77
C ARG A 464 9.91 2.40 12.74
N HIS A 465 9.01 3.02 13.51
CA HIS A 465 8.16 2.37 14.51
C HIS A 465 6.84 1.84 13.94
N THR A 466 6.53 2.11 12.67
CA THR A 466 5.23 1.74 12.11
C THR A 466 5.01 0.23 12.20
N ALA A 467 3.81 -0.18 12.60
CA ALA A 467 3.40 -1.58 12.58
C ALA A 467 3.02 -2.06 11.17
N TYR A 468 2.97 -1.16 10.18
CA TYR A 468 2.47 -1.42 8.84
C TYR A 468 3.48 -1.05 7.73
N PRO A 469 4.72 -1.57 7.76
CA PRO A 469 5.78 -1.18 6.82
C PRO A 469 5.40 -1.38 5.33
N ARG A 470 4.63 -2.44 4.99
CA ARG A 470 4.18 -2.70 3.61
C ARG A 470 3.09 -1.73 3.20
N LEU A 471 2.11 -1.45 4.08
CA LEU A 471 1.10 -0.41 3.84
C LEU A 471 1.75 0.96 3.64
N MET A 472 2.74 1.31 4.47
CA MET A 472 3.44 2.58 4.34
C MET A 472 4.25 2.70 3.05
N ALA A 473 4.87 1.61 2.58
CA ALA A 473 5.52 1.59 1.28
C ALA A 473 4.53 1.86 0.14
N ARG A 474 3.32 1.29 0.19
CA ARG A 474 2.25 1.58 -0.79
C ARG A 474 1.76 3.02 -0.70
N LEU A 475 1.67 3.60 0.49
CA LEU A 475 1.30 5.01 0.65
C LEU A 475 2.32 5.93 -0.02
N VAL A 476 3.62 5.66 0.18
CA VAL A 476 4.69 6.43 -0.48
C VAL A 476 4.60 6.28 -2.00
N GLN A 477 4.35 5.08 -2.51
CA GLN A 477 4.13 4.86 -3.95
C GLN A 477 2.92 5.64 -4.48
N ALA A 478 1.81 5.69 -3.72
CA ALA A 478 0.64 6.47 -4.09
C ALA A 478 0.94 7.98 -4.11
N LEU A 479 1.72 8.48 -3.16
CA LEU A 479 2.18 9.88 -3.14
C LEU A 479 3.15 10.21 -4.27
N ALA A 480 3.93 9.23 -4.74
CA ALA A 480 4.87 9.33 -5.85
C ALA A 480 4.27 8.99 -7.22
N SER A 481 2.96 8.73 -7.31
CA SER A 481 2.32 8.30 -8.55
C SER A 481 2.18 9.46 -9.56
N PRO A 482 2.05 9.17 -10.87
CA PRO A 482 1.78 10.19 -11.89
C PRO A 482 0.54 11.04 -11.58
N GLU A 483 -0.54 10.44 -11.08
CA GLU A 483 -1.75 11.18 -10.71
C GLU A 483 -1.50 12.10 -9.52
N SER A 484 -0.64 11.70 -8.58
CA SER A 484 -0.22 12.55 -7.47
C SER A 484 0.66 13.69 -7.98
N GLN A 485 1.61 13.41 -8.87
CA GLN A 485 2.42 14.42 -9.56
C GLN A 485 1.54 15.51 -10.20
N ASP A 486 0.50 15.13 -10.94
CA ASP A 486 -0.41 16.10 -11.57
C ASP A 486 -1.07 17.01 -10.53
N ARG A 487 -1.46 16.48 -9.37
CA ARG A 487 -2.00 17.28 -8.26
C ARG A 487 -0.98 18.26 -7.70
N PHE A 488 0.27 17.83 -7.48
CA PHE A 488 1.35 18.72 -7.06
C PHE A 488 1.55 19.85 -8.09
N VAL A 489 1.67 19.52 -9.38
CA VAL A 489 1.89 20.53 -10.44
C VAL A 489 0.72 21.51 -10.55
N ALA A 490 -0.52 21.02 -10.43
CA ALA A 490 -1.72 21.85 -10.42
C ALA A 490 -1.68 22.89 -9.29
N GLN A 491 -1.18 22.51 -8.10
CA GLN A 491 -1.10 23.43 -6.95
C GLN A 491 0.05 24.43 -7.04
N GLY A 492 1.03 24.29 -7.95
CA GLY A 492 2.17 25.21 -8.06
C GLY A 492 3.48 24.67 -7.50
N PHE A 493 3.57 23.34 -7.39
CA PHE A 493 4.83 22.66 -7.19
C PHE A 493 5.48 22.31 -8.53
N LYS A 494 6.81 22.14 -8.51
CA LYS A 494 7.57 21.50 -9.57
C LYS A 494 7.93 20.09 -9.10
N TRP A 495 7.59 19.10 -9.91
CA TRP A 495 7.89 17.71 -9.58
C TRP A 495 9.40 17.44 -9.63
N ARG A 496 9.93 16.73 -8.63
CA ARG A 496 11.31 16.26 -8.66
C ARG A 496 11.29 14.83 -9.18
N ARG A 497 11.99 14.59 -10.29
CA ARG A 497 12.30 13.21 -10.71
C ARG A 497 13.27 12.64 -9.67
N THR A 498 12.76 11.95 -8.67
CA THR A 498 13.60 11.08 -7.87
C THR A 498 14.16 9.99 -8.79
N PRO A 499 15.47 9.67 -8.72
CA PRO A 499 16.00 8.51 -9.42
C PRO A 499 15.17 7.29 -9.02
N LYS A 500 14.82 6.43 -9.98
CA LYS A 500 14.30 5.11 -9.61
C LYS A 500 15.38 4.43 -8.75
N PRO A 501 15.02 3.86 -7.58
CA PRO A 501 15.96 3.08 -6.79
C PRO A 501 16.49 1.89 -7.57
#